data_AF-F3GHF9-F1
#
_entry.id   AF-F3GHF9-F1
#
_cell.length_a   1.000
_cell.length_b   1.000
_cell.length_c   1.000
_cell.angle_alpha   90.00
_cell.angle_beta   90.00
_cell.angle_gamma   90.00
#
_symmetry.space_group_name_H-M   'P 1'
#
loop_
_entity.id
_entity.type
_entity.pdbx_description
1 polymer ?
#
loop_
_entity_poly.entity_id
_entity_poly.type
_entity_poly.pdbx_seq_one_letter_code
_entity_poly.pdbx_strand_id
1 'polypeptide(L)'
;MIEPLKPLWQRWLSRRIPPASRITLDHRRIFIMPTRTGMIYALVLVLMLLVAINYQNSLAYGLTFLLLSIGVLAILHTYRNVSGLVLSAGVARSVFVGEPVQLR
;
A
#
# COMPACT_ATOMS: atom_id res chain seq x y z
N MET A 1 -19.31 -29.80 -10.20
CA MET A 1 -18.40 -30.15 -9.09
C MET A 1 -17.02 -29.65 -9.50
N ILE A 2 -16.74 -28.35 -9.41
CA ILE A 2 -16.20 -27.63 -8.24
C ILE A 2 -16.80 -26.21 -8.25
N GLU A 3 -17.57 -25.84 -7.21
CA GLU A 3 -17.95 -24.45 -7.00
C GLU A 3 -16.71 -23.68 -6.55
N PRO A 4 -16.23 -22.64 -7.27
CA PRO A 4 -15.13 -21.84 -6.78
C PRO A 4 -15.65 -21.11 -5.54
N LEU A 5 -15.06 -21.38 -4.38
CA LEU A 5 -15.26 -20.59 -3.18
C LEU A 5 -15.01 -19.13 -3.55
N LYS A 6 -16.08 -18.36 -3.77
CA LYS A 6 -15.99 -16.92 -3.89
C LYS A 6 -15.39 -16.44 -2.58
N PRO A 7 -14.17 -15.89 -2.58
CA PRO A 7 -13.46 -15.61 -1.34
C PRO A 7 -14.32 -14.60 -0.56
N LEU A 8 -14.54 -14.86 0.73
CA LEU A 8 -15.26 -13.96 1.65
C LEU A 8 -14.72 -12.51 1.58
N TRP A 9 -13.47 -12.38 1.13
CA TRP A 9 -12.79 -11.15 0.74
C TRP A 9 -13.58 -10.29 -0.27
N GLN A 10 -14.19 -10.88 -1.30
CA GLN A 10 -14.99 -10.17 -2.30
C GLN A 10 -16.22 -9.50 -1.69
N ARG A 11 -16.89 -10.15 -0.72
CA ARG A 11 -18.05 -9.58 -0.01
C ARG A 11 -17.64 -8.43 0.93
N TRP A 12 -16.46 -8.52 1.53
CA TRP A 12 -15.92 -7.44 2.35
C TRP A 12 -15.48 -6.24 1.51
N LEU A 13 -14.85 -6.49 0.35
CA LEU A 13 -14.39 -5.47 -0.58
C LEU A 13 -15.56 -4.72 -1.23
N SER A 14 -16.61 -5.43 -1.65
CA SER A 14 -17.83 -4.85 -2.25
C SER A 14 -18.68 -4.05 -1.26
N ARG A 15 -18.65 -4.37 0.05
CA ARG A 15 -19.28 -3.54 1.09
C ARG A 15 -18.48 -2.28 1.44
N ARG A 16 -17.15 -2.29 1.27
CA ARG A 16 -16.28 -1.14 1.58
C ARG A 16 -16.13 -0.19 0.41
N ILE A 17 -16.18 -0.68 -0.83
CA ILE A 17 -16.00 0.12 -2.05
C ILE A 17 -17.28 0.03 -2.89
N PRO A 18 -18.30 0.88 -2.62
CA PRO A 18 -19.40 1.03 -3.55
C PRO A 18 -18.84 1.50 -4.91
N PRO A 19 -19.31 0.95 -6.04
CA PRO A 19 -18.90 1.38 -7.37
C PRO A 19 -19.37 2.81 -7.61
N ALA A 20 -18.50 3.78 -7.33
CA ALA A 20 -18.73 5.20 -7.59
C ALA A 20 -17.83 5.64 -8.75
N SER A 21 -18.39 6.39 -9.70
CA SER A 21 -17.69 6.92 -10.88
C SER A 21 -16.52 7.86 -10.56
N ARG A 22 -16.45 8.35 -9.32
CA ARG A 22 -15.33 9.07 -8.73
C ARG A 22 -15.12 8.56 -7.30
N ILE A 23 -13.96 7.97 -7.04
CA ILE A 23 -13.54 7.63 -5.69
C ILE A 23 -12.32 8.49 -5.38
N THR A 24 -12.52 9.51 -4.54
CA THR A 24 -11.43 10.19 -3.85
C THR A 24 -10.86 9.21 -2.83
N LEU A 25 -9.59 8.81 -3.00
CA LEU A 25 -8.85 8.05 -1.99
C LEU A 25 -8.67 8.92 -0.74
N ASP A 26 -9.67 8.87 0.13
CA ASP A 26 -9.69 9.53 1.42
C ASP A 26 -8.89 8.72 2.47
N HIS A 27 -8.43 9.39 3.52
CA HIS A 27 -7.50 8.94 4.59
C HIS A 27 -7.80 7.53 5.15
N ARG A 28 -9.06 7.09 5.07
CA ARG A 28 -9.61 5.89 5.71
C ARG A 28 -9.53 4.61 4.87
N ARG A 29 -8.95 4.66 3.66
CA ARG A 29 -8.86 3.52 2.72
C ARG A 29 -7.45 3.16 2.27
N ILE A 30 -6.44 3.95 2.62
CA ILE A 30 -5.05 3.68 2.26
C ILE A 30 -4.49 2.69 3.28
N PHE A 31 -4.54 1.41 2.92
CA PHE A 31 -3.89 0.35 3.67
C PHE A 31 -2.43 0.30 3.23
N ILE A 32 -1.51 0.78 4.07
CA ILE A 32 -0.09 0.48 3.90
C ILE A 32 0.08 -0.97 4.33
N MET A 33 -0.02 -1.89 3.37
CA MET A 33 0.26 -3.30 3.64
C MET A 33 1.76 -3.45 3.93
N PRO A 34 2.14 -4.12 5.03
CA PRO A 34 3.54 -4.43 5.28
C PRO A 34 4.03 -5.35 4.15
N THR A 35 4.87 -4.81 3.27
CA THR A 35 5.49 -5.58 2.20
C THR A 35 6.57 -6.49 2.79
N ARG A 36 6.88 -7.60 2.10
CA ARG A 36 7.98 -8.50 2.52
C ARG A 36 9.30 -7.75 2.68
N THR A 37 9.59 -6.82 1.77
CA THR A 37 10.77 -5.96 1.82
C THR A 37 10.76 -5.03 3.04
N GLY A 38 9.60 -4.47 3.39
CA GLY A 38 9.43 -3.67 4.61
C GLY A 38 9.72 -4.47 5.90
N MET A 39 9.32 -5.74 5.95
CA MET A 39 9.65 -6.60 7.10
C MET A 39 11.14 -6.92 7.19
N ILE A 40 11.79 -7.23 6.06
CA ILE A 40 13.25 -7.45 6.04
C ILE A 40 13.97 -6.18 6.48
N TYR A 41 13.55 -5.01 6.01
CA TYR A 41 14.10 -3.73 6.40
C TYR A 41 13.99 -3.47 7.91
N ALA A 42 12.80 -3.70 8.50
CA ALA A 42 12.60 -3.58 9.94
C ALA A 42 13.46 -4.56 10.74
N LEU A 43 13.61 -5.80 10.26
CA LEU A 43 14.49 -6.80 10.87
C LEU A 43 15.94 -6.32 10.87
N VAL A 44 16.43 -5.78 9.75
CA VAL A 44 17.79 -5.24 9.64
C VAL A 44 18.00 -4.06 10.60
N LEU A 45 17.02 -3.15 10.74
CA LEU A 45 17.10 -2.06 11.71
C LEU A 45 17.22 -2.56 13.15
N VAL A 46 16.46 -3.59 13.52
CA VAL A 46 16.55 -4.21 14.86
C VAL A 46 17.92 -4.83 15.08
N LEU A 47 18.44 -5.56 14.10
CA LEU A 47 19.79 -6.15 14.18
C LEU A 47 20.87 -5.07 14.31
N MET A 48 20.78 -4.00 13.52
CA MET A 48 21.70 -2.86 13.62
C MET A 48 21.64 -2.19 15.00
N LEU A 49 20.45 -2.04 15.57
CA LEU A 49 20.28 -1.49 16.91
C LEU A 49 20.94 -2.37 17.97
N LEU A 50 20.75 -3.70 17.88
CA LEU A 50 21.41 -4.65 18.77
C LEU A 50 22.94 -4.58 18.66
N VAL A 51 23.47 -4.46 17.44
CA VAL A 51 24.92 -4.27 17.21
C VAL A 51 25.38 -2.94 17.81
N ALA A 52 24.65 -1.85 17.59
CA ALA A 52 24.99 -0.54 18.16
C ALA A 52 25.01 -0.56 19.69
N ILE A 53 24.05 -1.24 20.32
CA ILE A 53 23.99 -1.45 21.77
C ILE A 53 25.15 -2.32 22.25
N ASN A 54 25.38 -3.46 21.59
CA ASN A 54 26.40 -4.41 21.99
C ASN A 54 27.82 -3.81 21.93
N TYR A 55 28.11 -3.06 20.87
CA TYR A 55 29.43 -2.43 20.68
C TYR A 55 29.52 -1.00 21.23
N GLN A 56 28.45 -0.48 21.85
CA GLN A 56 28.35 0.93 22.27
C GLN A 56 28.78 1.92 21.17
N ASN A 57 28.49 1.58 19.91
CA ASN A 57 29.01 2.30 18.76
C ASN A 57 28.07 3.46 18.36
N SER A 58 28.47 4.70 18.68
CA SER A 58 27.73 5.93 18.36
C SER A 58 27.43 6.12 16.88
N LEU A 59 28.35 5.72 15.98
CA LEU A 59 28.12 5.81 14.53
C LEU A 59 27.02 4.83 14.09
N ALA A 60 27.02 3.62 14.64
CA ALA A 60 25.99 2.63 14.36
C ALA A 60 24.62 3.13 14.81
N TYR A 61 24.50 3.74 15.99
CA TYR A 61 23.25 4.39 16.43
C TYR A 61 22.79 5.47 15.45
N GLY A 62 23.70 6.37 15.05
CA GLY A 62 23.39 7.44 14.11
C GLY A 62 22.84 6.90 12.78
N LEU A 63 23.49 5.89 12.21
CA LEU A 63 23.04 5.25 10.97
C LEU A 63 21.68 4.55 11.14
N THR A 64 21.48 3.83 12.25
CA THR A 64 20.24 3.09 12.50
C THR A 64 19.04 4.03 12.65
N PHE A 65 19.20 5.12 13.42
CA PHE A 65 18.14 6.12 13.59
C PHE A 65 17.92 6.98 12.33
N LEU A 66 18.98 7.27 11.56
CA LEU A 66 18.84 7.94 10.27
C LEU A 66 17.99 7.10 9.33
N LEU A 67 18.33 5.82 9.16
CA LEU A 67 17.57 4.90 8.32
C LEU A 67 16.13 4.78 8.83
N LEU A 68 15.92 4.53 10.13
CA LEU A 68 14.58 4.49 10.73
C LEU A 68 13.75 5.73 10.37
N SER A 69 14.34 6.93 10.50
CA SER A 69 13.69 8.20 10.18
C SER A 69 13.32 8.28 8.69
N ILE A 70 14.24 7.91 7.80
CA ILE A 70 13.97 7.83 6.35
C ILE A 70 12.84 6.83 6.07
N GLY A 71 12.83 5.67 6.73
CA GLY A 71 11.77 4.66 6.59
C GLY A 71 10.40 5.20 6.99
N VAL A 72 10.30 5.89 8.13
CA VAL A 72 9.06 6.55 8.58
C VAL A 72 8.62 7.62 7.59
N LEU A 73 9.54 8.44 7.10
CA LEU A 73 9.25 9.47 6.10
C LEU A 73 8.81 8.86 4.77
N ALA A 74 9.42 7.77 4.32
CA ALA A 74 9.03 7.07 3.11
C ALA A 74 7.62 6.50 3.22
N ILE A 75 7.25 5.96 4.38
CA ILE A 75 5.88 5.52 4.67
C ILE A 75 4.91 6.71 4.58
N LEU A 76 5.24 7.84 5.20
CA LEU A 76 4.42 9.05 5.17
C LEU A 76 4.32 9.67 3.77
N HIS A 77 5.40 9.68 2.99
CA HIS A 77 5.41 10.15 1.61
C HIS A 77 4.64 9.21 0.68
N THR A 78 4.75 7.90 0.87
CA THR A 78 3.95 6.92 0.12
C THR A 78 2.47 7.12 0.45
N TYR A 79 2.14 7.31 1.73
CA TYR A 79 0.80 7.64 2.16
C TYR A 79 0.29 8.92 1.49
N ARG A 80 1.07 10.00 1.55
CA ARG A 80 0.72 11.29 0.92
C ARG A 80 0.62 11.22 -0.60
N ASN A 81 1.48 10.46 -1.26
CA ASN A 81 1.47 10.27 -2.71
C ASN A 81 0.22 9.51 -3.18
N VAL A 82 -0.28 8.59 -2.36
CA VAL A 82 -1.50 7.82 -2.67
C VAL A 82 -2.76 8.55 -2.17
N SER A 83 -2.65 9.34 -1.11
CA SER A 83 -3.76 10.15 -0.61
C SER A 83 -4.04 11.31 -1.55
N GLY A 84 -5.26 11.40 -2.07
CA GLY A 84 -5.63 12.40 -3.07
C GLY A 84 -5.57 11.89 -4.51
N LEU A 85 -5.21 10.63 -4.75
CA LEU A 85 -5.48 10.00 -6.05
C LEU A 85 -7.00 9.89 -6.24
N VAL A 86 -7.50 10.55 -7.28
CA VAL A 86 -8.90 10.46 -7.68
C VAL A 86 -9.00 9.39 -8.75
N LEU A 87 -9.49 8.21 -8.37
CA LEU A 87 -9.81 7.16 -9.32
C LEU A 87 -11.17 7.49 -9.93
N SER A 88 -11.16 7.95 -11.18
CA SER A 88 -12.36 8.13 -11.99
C SER A 88 -12.51 6.91 -12.89
N ALA A 89 -13.64 6.22 -12.83
CA ALA A 89 -13.95 5.19 -13.82
C ALA A 89 -14.31 5.93 -15.12
N GLY A 90 -13.52 5.74 -16.18
CA GLY A 90 -13.86 6.23 -17.50
C GLY A 90 -15.19 5.64 -17.94
N VAL A 91 -16.09 6.47 -18.44
CA VAL A 91 -17.43 6.02 -18.87
C VAL A 91 -17.27 5.33 -20.22
N ALA A 92 -17.35 4.00 -20.23
CA ALA A 92 -17.42 3.23 -21.47
C ALA A 92 -18.87 3.21 -21.99
N ARG A 93 -19.08 3.51 -23.27
CA ARG A 93 -20.36 3.18 -23.95
C ARG A 93 -20.53 1.67 -24.01
N SER A 94 -21.77 1.20 -23.86
CA SER A 94 -22.11 -0.20 -24.12
C SER A 94 -21.76 -0.54 -25.57
N VAL A 95 -20.80 -1.43 -25.77
CA VAL A 95 -20.41 -1.97 -27.08
C VAL A 95 -20.75 -3.46 -27.14
N PHE A 96 -21.00 -3.96 -28.35
CA PHE A 96 -21.29 -5.38 -28.56
C PHE A 96 -20.00 -6.22 -28.44
N VAL A 97 -20.16 -7.51 -28.16
CA VAL A 97 -19.03 -8.45 -28.07
C VAL A 97 -18.28 -8.46 -29.40
N GLY A 98 -16.99 -8.08 -29.36
CA GLY A 98 -16.13 -7.99 -30.55
C GLY A 98 -15.84 -6.57 -31.03
N GLU A 99 -16.51 -5.55 -30.49
CA GLU A 99 -16.23 -4.15 -30.84
C GLU A 99 -15.20 -3.51 -29.89
N PRO A 100 -14.30 -2.65 -30.41
CA PRO A 100 -13.33 -1.94 -29.59
C PRO A 100 -14.03 -0.89 -28.73
N VAL A 101 -13.93 -1.04 -27.40
CA VAL A 101 -14.47 -0.07 -26.45
C VAL A 101 -13.49 1.10 -26.29
N GLN A 102 -13.94 2.31 -26.60
CA GLN A 102 -13.18 3.52 -26.28
C GLN A 102 -13.50 3.97 -24.86
N LEU A 103 -12.49 3.89 -23.98
CA LEU A 103 -12.53 4.45 -22.63
C LEU A 103 -12.11 5.92 -22.70
N ARG A 104 -12.96 6.83 -22.22
CA ARG A 104 -12.66 8.27 -22.13
C ARG A 104 -12.44 8.69 -20.69
#